data_AF-C0HG37-F1
#
_entry.id   AF-C0HG37-F1
#
_cell.length_a   1.000
_cell.length_b   1.000
_cell.length_c   1.000
_cell.angle_alpha   90.00
_cell.angle_beta   90.00
_cell.angle_gamma   90.00
#
_symmetry.space_group_name_H-M   'P 1'
#
loop_
_entity.id
_entity.type
_entity.pdbx_description
1 polymer ?
#
loop_
_entity_poly.entity_id
_entity_poly.type
_entity_poly.pdbx_seq_one_letter_code
_entity_poly.pdbx_strand_id
1 'polypeptide(L)'
;MASSELYGIRVQPVPPFSSLSYKPDPALIHHCLPDELMLEIFTRMSPYTLGRAACVCRKWKYTARNPTLWRAACLKTWQRSGMEANYMMVRSLYDSSWRRMWLQRPRIRIDGLYVSRNTYIHTGVTEWQFKKTVNVVCYYRYLRFFPSGKFLYKISPDKVKDAVKCMHFRASKADCVFKGDYVLSEDGQIEMALLYPGHRYTLVRMHLRLRGTTVGANNRLDVLKILTTGVNATELQNWKGSILELVEGWEEDETHDPDVPAVSHSRGLSPFVFVPFEEADTSVLNLPVEKMDYYVPG
;
A
#
# COMPACT_ATOMS: atom_id res chain seq x y z
N MET A 1 35.01 -2.62 37.40
CA MET A 1 34.75 -3.44 36.19
C MET A 1 34.53 -4.86 36.66
N ALA A 2 33.30 -5.37 36.57
CA ALA A 2 32.98 -6.75 36.91
C ALA A 2 32.23 -7.35 35.71
N SER A 3 32.84 -8.33 35.06
CA SER A 3 32.24 -9.11 33.98
C SER A 3 31.52 -10.31 34.58
N SER A 4 30.20 -10.40 34.43
CA SER A 4 29.44 -11.62 34.76
C SER A 4 29.51 -12.59 33.58
N GLU A 5 30.05 -13.78 33.81
CA GLU A 5 30.03 -14.89 32.86
C GLU A 5 28.71 -15.66 32.97
N LEU A 6 27.99 -15.77 31.86
CA LEU A 6 26.90 -16.73 31.69
C LEU A 6 27.20 -17.52 30.41
N TYR A 7 27.44 -18.82 30.58
CA TYR A 7 27.64 -19.81 29.51
C TYR A 7 28.92 -19.73 28.66
N GLY A 8 30.04 -19.24 29.20
CA GLY A 8 31.36 -19.40 28.56
C GLY A 8 31.54 -18.71 27.21
N ILE A 9 30.57 -17.92 26.76
CA ILE A 9 30.66 -17.07 25.57
C ILE A 9 30.89 -15.65 26.05
N ARG A 10 32.09 -15.09 25.76
CA ARG A 10 32.37 -13.66 25.95
C ARG A 10 31.48 -12.85 25.01
N VAL A 11 30.33 -12.40 25.50
CA VAL A 11 29.56 -11.36 24.82
C VAL A 11 30.27 -10.03 25.07
N GLN A 12 30.90 -9.46 24.04
CA GLN A 12 31.45 -8.12 24.17
C GLN A 12 30.30 -7.11 24.34
N PRO A 13 30.41 -6.16 25.29
CA PRO A 13 29.47 -5.06 25.39
C PRO A 13 29.47 -4.29 24.07
N VAL A 14 28.29 -4.05 23.50
CA VAL A 14 28.12 -3.16 22.35
C VAL A 14 28.74 -1.82 22.73
N PRO A 15 29.72 -1.30 21.97
CA PRO A 15 30.38 -0.06 22.36
C PRO A 15 29.35 1.07 22.47
N PRO A 16 29.39 1.88 23.55
CA PRO A 16 28.60 3.10 23.61
C PRO A 16 29.02 4.03 22.45
N PHE A 17 28.11 4.96 22.15
CA PHE A 17 28.00 5.93 21.04
C PHE A 17 29.29 6.68 20.59
N SER A 18 30.45 6.43 21.19
CA SER A 18 31.72 7.09 20.95
C SER A 18 32.90 6.11 20.94
N SER A 19 32.92 5.15 20.03
CA SER A 19 34.17 4.41 19.73
C SER A 19 34.12 3.72 18.37
N LEU A 20 34.43 4.47 17.31
CA LEU A 20 34.91 3.92 16.05
C LEU A 20 36.17 4.66 15.65
N SER A 21 37.17 3.89 15.24
CA SER A 21 38.54 4.28 14.92
C SER A 21 38.68 5.65 14.24
N TYR A 22 39.73 6.38 14.61
CA TYR A 22 40.22 7.63 14.03
C TYR A 22 40.70 7.46 12.55
N LYS A 23 39.85 6.90 11.70
CA LYS A 23 40.02 6.96 10.25
C LYS A 23 39.03 8.00 9.74
N PRO A 24 39.49 9.10 9.12
CA PRO A 24 38.59 10.07 8.52
C PRO A 24 37.71 9.37 7.49
N ASP A 25 36.42 9.71 7.49
CA ASP A 25 35.42 9.08 6.63
C ASP A 25 35.70 9.50 5.17
N PRO A 26 35.97 8.57 4.23
CA PRO A 26 36.36 8.96 2.88
C PRO A 26 35.31 9.79 2.13
N ALA A 27 34.04 9.79 2.54
CA ALA A 27 33.01 10.53 1.83
C ALA A 27 32.98 12.01 2.24
N LEU A 28 33.08 12.91 1.25
CA LEU A 28 33.02 14.37 1.45
C LEU A 28 31.78 14.82 2.22
N ILE A 29 30.63 14.19 1.97
CA ILE A 29 29.38 14.51 2.68
C ILE A 29 29.51 14.28 4.19
N HIS A 30 30.31 13.31 4.62
CA HIS A 30 30.52 13.00 6.04
C HIS A 30 31.50 13.94 6.73
N HIS A 31 32.31 14.67 5.95
CA HIS A 31 33.16 15.75 6.44
C HIS A 31 32.42 17.08 6.51
N CYS A 32 31.58 17.37 5.51
CA CYS A 32 30.86 18.63 5.42
C CYS A 32 29.59 18.68 6.28
N LEU A 33 29.01 17.51 6.62
CA LEU A 33 27.75 17.42 7.35
C LEU A 33 27.94 16.74 8.72
N PRO A 34 27.84 17.50 9.82
CA PRO A 34 27.76 16.96 11.18
C PRO A 34 26.64 15.93 11.36
N ASP A 35 26.82 15.02 12.32
CA ASP A 35 25.90 13.91 12.55
C ASP A 35 24.51 14.39 13.00
N GLU A 36 24.43 15.51 13.73
CA GLU A 36 23.18 16.13 14.16
C GLU A 36 22.37 16.64 12.96
N LEU A 37 23.04 17.28 11.99
CA LEU A 37 22.39 17.75 10.78
C LEU A 37 21.97 16.58 9.89
N MET A 38 22.77 15.52 9.82
CA MET A 38 22.39 14.30 9.11
C MET A 38 21.14 13.66 9.73
N LEU A 39 21.08 13.57 11.06
CA LEU A 39 19.90 13.08 11.77
C LEU A 39 18.68 13.95 11.47
N GLU A 40 18.84 15.27 11.45
CA GLU A 40 17.75 16.21 11.15
C GLU A 40 17.31 16.21 9.67
N ILE A 41 18.15 15.74 8.75
CA ILE A 41 17.69 15.41 7.39
C ILE A 41 16.87 14.12 7.44
N PHE A 42 17.33 13.10 8.18
CA PHE A 42 16.67 11.80 8.27
C PHE A 42 15.29 11.88 8.95
N THR A 43 15.09 12.80 9.90
CA THR A 43 13.78 13.07 10.53
C THR A 43 12.73 13.56 9.54
N ARG A 44 13.15 14.21 8.44
CA ARG A 44 12.27 14.73 7.38
C ARG A 44 12.00 13.71 6.27
N MET A 45 12.76 12.62 6.21
CA MET A 45 12.57 11.58 5.21
C MET A 45 11.34 10.72 5.50
N SER A 46 10.73 10.18 4.44
CA SER A 46 9.73 9.13 4.62
C SER A 46 10.39 7.86 5.16
N PRO A 47 9.67 6.99 5.89
CA PRO A 47 10.25 5.75 6.42
C PRO A 47 10.79 4.80 5.34
N TYR A 48 10.24 4.86 4.12
CA TYR A 48 10.74 4.08 2.98
C TYR A 48 12.03 4.67 2.43
N THR A 49 12.13 6.00 2.31
CA THR A 49 13.37 6.67 1.96
C THR A 49 14.45 6.45 3.01
N LEU A 50 14.08 6.40 4.30
CA LEU A 50 14.99 6.01 5.38
C LEU A 50 15.49 4.57 5.23
N GLY A 51 14.62 3.65 4.80
CA GLY A 51 14.99 2.28 4.43
C GLY A 51 16.00 2.24 3.28
N ARG A 52 15.77 3.04 2.21
CA ARG A 52 16.72 3.18 1.09
C ARG A 52 18.06 3.80 1.56
N ALA A 53 18.00 4.82 2.40
CA ALA A 53 19.18 5.48 2.97
C ALA A 53 20.05 4.49 3.78
N ALA A 54 19.43 3.59 4.54
CA ALA A 54 20.14 2.56 5.29
C ALA A 54 20.94 1.58 4.41
N CYS A 55 20.70 1.55 3.09
CA CYS A 55 21.43 0.73 2.13
C CYS A 55 22.60 1.46 1.44
N VAL A 56 22.78 2.77 1.68
CA VAL A 56 23.81 3.57 0.99
C VAL A 56 25.20 3.31 1.54
N CYS A 57 25.39 3.44 2.85
CA CYS A 57 26.68 3.21 3.51
C CYS A 57 26.48 2.74 4.97
N ARG A 58 27.57 2.29 5.61
CA ARG A 58 27.53 1.85 7.02
C ARG A 58 27.07 2.98 7.94
N LYS A 59 27.59 4.20 7.78
CA LYS A 59 27.22 5.36 8.59
C LYS A 59 25.72 5.63 8.53
N TRP A 60 25.14 5.71 7.32
CA TRP A 60 23.69 5.91 7.13
C TRP A 60 22.85 4.75 7.70
N LYS A 61 23.34 3.51 7.57
CA LYS A 61 22.69 2.34 8.18
C LYS A 61 22.62 2.47 9.71
N TYR A 62 23.66 2.99 10.37
CA TYR A 62 23.65 3.22 11.81
C TYR A 62 22.76 4.41 12.19
N THR A 63 22.85 5.54 11.47
CA THR A 63 21.99 6.71 11.70
C THR A 63 20.50 6.36 11.55
N ALA A 64 20.14 5.60 10.52
CA ALA A 64 18.77 5.16 10.27
C ALA A 64 18.24 4.17 11.33
N ARG A 65 19.10 3.58 12.17
CA ARG A 65 18.67 2.73 13.29
C ARG A 65 18.26 3.51 14.52
N ASN A 66 18.43 4.84 14.53
CA ASN A 66 18.00 5.67 15.65
C ASN A 66 16.50 5.46 15.95
N PRO A 67 16.12 5.05 17.19
CA PRO A 67 14.73 4.75 17.53
C PRO A 67 13.78 5.95 17.42
N THR A 68 14.28 7.19 17.54
CA THR A 68 13.44 8.40 17.45
C THR A 68 12.80 8.55 16.07
N LEU A 69 13.52 8.18 15.01
CA LEU A 69 13.04 8.21 13.63
C LEU A 69 11.84 7.28 13.44
N TRP A 70 11.96 6.04 13.93
CA TRP A 70 10.90 5.03 13.81
C TRP A 70 9.73 5.32 14.73
N ARG A 71 9.97 5.89 15.92
CA ARG A 71 8.91 6.34 16.81
C ARG A 71 8.03 7.40 16.14
N ALA A 72 8.63 8.43 15.55
CA ALA A 72 7.89 9.47 14.84
C ALA A 72 7.07 8.89 13.68
N ALA A 73 7.66 7.96 12.91
CA ALA A 73 6.98 7.26 11.84
C ALA A 73 5.76 6.45 12.33
N CYS A 74 5.92 5.69 13.42
CA CYS A 74 4.87 4.89 14.01
C CYS A 74 3.71 5.76 14.52
N LEU A 75 4.01 6.78 15.33
CA LEU A 75 2.99 7.66 15.90
C LEU A 75 2.20 8.41 14.82
N LYS A 76 2.86 8.80 13.72
CA LYS A 76 2.19 9.43 12.57
C LYS A 76 1.29 8.45 11.81
N THR A 77 1.74 7.21 11.62
CA THR A 77 1.01 6.21 10.81
C THR A 77 -0.19 5.63 11.55
N TRP A 78 -0.01 5.29 12.83
CA TRP A 78 -1.06 4.70 13.67
C TRP A 78 -1.70 5.72 14.62
N GLN A 79 -1.81 6.97 14.17
CA GLN A 79 -2.41 8.05 14.96
C GLN A 79 -3.85 7.74 15.42
N ARG A 80 -4.61 6.97 14.62
CA ARG A 80 -6.00 6.59 14.92
C ARG A 80 -6.13 5.71 16.17
N SER A 81 -5.11 4.88 16.48
CA SER A 81 -5.11 4.06 17.70
C SER A 81 -4.87 4.89 18.97
N GLY A 82 -4.40 6.14 18.81
CA GLY A 82 -4.00 6.99 19.94
C GLY A 82 -2.56 6.76 20.39
N MET A 83 -1.99 7.77 21.03
CA MET A 83 -0.59 7.74 21.45
C MET A 83 -0.32 6.65 22.50
N GLU A 84 -1.13 6.61 23.56
CA GLU A 84 -0.95 5.70 24.70
C GLU A 84 -1.02 4.22 24.28
N ALA A 85 -2.02 3.85 23.46
CA ALA A 85 -2.15 2.49 22.95
C ALA A 85 -0.92 2.06 22.14
N ASN A 86 -0.36 2.96 21.32
CA ASN A 86 0.85 2.67 20.56
C ASN A 86 2.07 2.44 21.48
N TYR A 87 2.21 3.19 22.57
CA TYR A 87 3.27 2.93 23.56
C TYR A 87 3.11 1.59 24.25
N MET A 88 1.89 1.26 24.67
CA MET A 88 1.60 -0.04 25.29
C MET A 88 1.95 -1.18 24.32
N MET A 89 1.51 -1.11 23.06
CA MET A 89 1.84 -2.10 22.04
C MET A 89 3.34 -2.26 21.82
N VAL A 90 4.09 -1.16 21.74
CA VAL A 90 5.55 -1.21 21.59
C VAL A 90 6.19 -1.96 22.74
N ARG A 91 5.75 -1.71 23.98
CA ARG A 91 6.26 -2.37 25.17
C ARG A 91 5.87 -3.84 25.23
N SER A 92 4.63 -4.20 24.91
CA SER A 92 4.09 -5.54 25.11
C SER A 92 4.33 -6.51 23.94
N LEU A 93 4.26 -6.04 22.69
CA LEU A 93 4.29 -6.90 21.49
C LEU A 93 5.61 -6.79 20.71
N TYR A 94 6.35 -5.70 20.89
CA TYR A 94 7.49 -5.36 20.02
C TYR A 94 8.81 -5.13 20.78
N ASP A 95 8.96 -5.70 21.98
CA ASP A 95 10.17 -5.64 22.81
C ASP A 95 10.71 -4.22 23.01
N SER A 96 9.80 -3.26 23.22
CA SER A 96 10.12 -1.83 23.34
C SER A 96 10.84 -1.22 22.12
N SER A 97 10.75 -1.85 20.93
CA SER A 97 11.40 -1.40 19.70
C SER A 97 10.40 -0.85 18.68
N TRP A 98 10.41 0.49 18.53
CA TRP A 98 9.62 1.19 17.50
C TRP A 98 9.91 0.71 16.09
N ARG A 99 11.17 0.39 15.79
CA ARG A 99 11.56 -0.14 14.48
C ARG A 99 10.95 -1.52 14.23
N ARG A 100 10.89 -2.37 15.25
CA ARG A 100 10.27 -3.70 15.15
C ARG A 100 8.76 -3.57 14.92
N MET A 101 8.09 -2.69 15.65
CA MET A 101 6.69 -2.34 15.40
C MET A 101 6.48 -1.89 13.95
N TRP A 102 7.32 -0.98 13.44
CA TRP A 102 7.24 -0.52 12.06
C TRP A 102 7.33 -1.66 11.05
N LEU A 103 8.23 -2.62 11.27
CA LEU A 103 8.47 -3.72 10.33
C LEU A 103 7.39 -4.80 10.39
N GLN A 104 6.79 -5.04 11.57
CA GLN A 104 5.87 -6.16 11.79
C GLN A 104 4.40 -5.77 11.71
N ARG A 105 4.02 -4.55 12.13
CA ARG A 105 2.62 -4.13 12.14
C ARG A 105 2.12 -3.84 10.71
N PRO A 106 0.99 -4.43 10.28
CA PRO A 106 0.37 -4.13 9.00
C PRO A 106 0.07 -2.63 8.84
N ARG A 107 0.36 -2.09 7.65
CA ARG A 107 0.02 -0.70 7.29
C ARG A 107 -0.12 -0.54 5.79
N ILE A 108 -1.11 0.22 5.37
CA ILE A 108 -1.28 0.59 3.96
C ILE A 108 -0.37 1.76 3.61
N ARG A 109 0.21 1.73 2.41
CA ARG A 109 0.99 2.82 1.86
C ARG A 109 0.10 3.86 1.19
N ILE A 110 0.39 5.13 1.46
CA ILE A 110 -0.38 6.29 0.96
C ILE A 110 0.45 7.18 0.02
N ASP A 111 1.73 6.87 -0.13
CA ASP A 111 2.74 7.60 -0.90
C ASP A 111 2.82 7.16 -2.37
N GLY A 112 1.76 6.56 -2.90
CA GLY A 112 1.73 6.01 -4.25
C GLY A 112 0.39 5.40 -4.63
N LEU A 113 0.43 4.56 -5.67
CA LEU A 113 -0.72 3.80 -6.17
C LEU A 113 -0.49 2.30 -6.00
N TYR A 114 -1.56 1.59 -5.68
CA TYR A 114 -1.64 0.14 -5.85
C TYR A 114 -2.21 -0.14 -7.23
N VAL A 115 -1.48 -0.92 -8.04
CA VAL A 115 -1.79 -1.18 -9.44
C VAL A 115 -1.91 -2.67 -9.68
N SER A 116 -3.08 -3.12 -10.15
CA SER A 116 -3.29 -4.49 -10.61
C SER A 116 -3.38 -4.49 -12.13
N ARG A 117 -2.43 -5.17 -12.78
CA ARG A 117 -2.43 -5.34 -14.24
C ARG A 117 -3.19 -6.61 -14.60
N ASN A 118 -4.15 -6.46 -15.50
CA ASN A 118 -5.01 -7.55 -15.93
C ASN A 118 -4.99 -7.64 -17.46
N THR A 119 -4.76 -8.85 -17.96
CA THR A 119 -4.74 -9.15 -19.39
C THR A 119 -5.76 -10.23 -19.69
N TYR A 120 -6.55 -10.04 -20.74
CA TYR A 120 -7.45 -11.07 -21.24
C TYR A 120 -7.39 -11.14 -22.75
N ILE A 121 -7.76 -12.30 -23.28
CA ILE A 121 -7.79 -12.55 -24.70
C ILE A 121 -9.20 -12.28 -25.22
N HIS A 122 -9.32 -11.39 -26.19
CA HIS A 122 -10.55 -11.15 -26.91
C HIS A 122 -10.41 -11.63 -28.36
N THR A 123 -11.27 -12.56 -28.76
CA THR A 123 -11.34 -13.03 -30.15
C THR A 123 -12.10 -11.99 -30.98
N GLY A 124 -11.48 -11.49 -32.05
CA GLY A 124 -12.12 -10.55 -32.96
C GLY A 124 -13.26 -11.19 -33.75
N VAL A 125 -14.09 -10.34 -34.37
CA VAL A 125 -15.14 -10.78 -35.31
C VAL A 125 -14.46 -11.37 -36.55
N THR A 126 -14.70 -12.65 -36.81
CA THR A 126 -14.19 -13.34 -38.01
C THR A 126 -14.98 -12.89 -39.24
N GLU A 127 -14.40 -12.03 -40.08
CA GLU A 127 -15.00 -11.65 -41.37
C GLU A 127 -14.79 -12.72 -42.46
N TRP A 128 -13.78 -13.59 -42.33
CA TRP A 128 -13.50 -14.67 -43.29
C TRP A 128 -13.00 -15.94 -42.59
N GLN A 129 -13.44 -17.12 -43.03
CA GLN A 129 -13.31 -18.43 -42.35
C GLN A 129 -11.88 -18.96 -42.14
N PHE A 130 -10.82 -18.22 -42.49
CA PHE A 130 -9.44 -18.73 -42.49
C PHE A 130 -8.48 -18.10 -41.47
N LYS A 131 -8.85 -17.02 -40.77
CA LYS A 131 -7.98 -16.42 -39.74
C LYS A 131 -8.77 -15.88 -38.55
N LYS A 132 -8.65 -16.55 -37.39
CA LYS A 132 -9.14 -16.02 -36.11
C LYS A 132 -8.13 -15.01 -35.57
N THR A 133 -8.43 -13.72 -35.72
CA THR A 133 -7.63 -12.66 -35.09
C THR A 133 -7.86 -12.65 -33.58
N VAL A 134 -6.79 -12.68 -32.81
CA VAL A 134 -6.82 -12.71 -31.35
C VAL A 134 -6.15 -11.43 -30.83
N ASN A 135 -6.87 -10.67 -30.03
CA ASN A 135 -6.37 -9.42 -29.43
C ASN A 135 -6.15 -9.61 -27.94
N VAL A 136 -4.95 -9.30 -27.46
CA VAL A 136 -4.65 -9.27 -26.02
C VAL A 136 -5.01 -7.89 -25.50
N VAL A 137 -6.05 -7.81 -24.69
CA VAL A 137 -6.48 -6.57 -24.06
C VAL A 137 -5.83 -6.47 -22.68
N CYS A 138 -5.15 -5.35 -22.44
CA CYS A 138 -4.51 -5.03 -21.16
C CYS A 138 -5.23 -3.85 -20.52
N TYR A 139 -5.62 -4.02 -19.27
CA TYR A 139 -6.18 -2.95 -18.46
C TYR A 139 -5.62 -2.98 -17.05
N TYR A 140 -5.73 -1.86 -16.35
CA TYR A 140 -5.22 -1.68 -15.01
C TYR A 140 -6.36 -1.31 -14.06
N ARG A 141 -6.28 -1.83 -12.83
CA ARG A 141 -7.06 -1.33 -11.69
C ARG A 141 -6.12 -0.54 -10.80
N TYR A 142 -6.52 0.67 -10.46
CA TYR A 142 -5.76 1.59 -9.63
C TYR A 142 -6.49 1.81 -8.31
N LEU A 143 -5.75 1.71 -7.21
CA LEU A 143 -6.19 2.05 -5.86
C LEU A 143 -5.25 3.10 -5.28
N ARG A 144 -5.82 4.16 -4.71
CA ARG A 144 -5.08 5.14 -3.89
C ARG A 144 -5.75 5.29 -2.54
N PHE A 145 -5.02 5.08 -1.46
CA PHE A 145 -5.52 5.18 -0.10
C PHE A 145 -5.19 6.54 0.54
N PHE A 146 -6.04 6.98 1.46
CA PHE A 146 -5.87 8.21 2.23
C PHE A 146 -5.96 7.95 3.74
N PRO A 147 -5.21 8.68 4.58
CA PRO A 147 -5.23 8.50 6.05
C PRO A 147 -6.62 8.59 6.69
N SER A 148 -7.59 9.24 6.03
CA SER A 148 -8.96 9.38 6.50
C SER A 148 -9.76 8.07 6.48
N GLY A 149 -9.25 7.00 5.85
CA GLY A 149 -10.05 5.80 5.57
C GLY A 149 -10.82 5.88 4.25
N LYS A 150 -10.53 6.89 3.41
CA LYS A 150 -11.09 7.01 2.06
C LYS A 150 -10.11 6.43 1.04
N PHE A 151 -10.61 5.94 -0.09
CA PHE A 151 -9.78 5.55 -1.22
C PHE A 151 -10.33 6.05 -2.56
N LEU A 152 -9.48 6.06 -3.57
CA LEU A 152 -9.84 6.26 -4.97
C LEU A 152 -9.64 4.98 -5.75
N TYR A 153 -10.56 4.74 -6.68
CA TYR A 153 -10.57 3.58 -7.56
C TYR A 153 -10.76 4.01 -9.02
N LYS A 154 -9.95 3.46 -9.92
CA LYS A 154 -10.07 3.66 -11.37
C LYS A 154 -9.76 2.36 -12.08
N ILE A 155 -10.53 2.05 -13.11
CA ILE A 155 -10.21 1.02 -14.10
C ILE A 155 -9.89 1.76 -15.40
N SER A 156 -8.72 1.52 -16.00
CA SER A 156 -8.34 2.17 -17.26
C SER A 156 -7.31 1.34 -18.03
N PRO A 157 -7.30 1.38 -19.38
CA PRO A 157 -6.17 0.91 -20.18
C PRO A 157 -4.94 1.85 -20.10
N ASP A 158 -5.11 3.07 -19.58
CA ASP A 158 -4.03 4.04 -19.44
C ASP A 158 -2.90 3.49 -18.57
N LYS A 159 -1.66 3.90 -18.88
CA LYS A 159 -0.47 3.50 -18.13
C LYS A 159 -0.39 4.22 -16.78
N VAL A 160 0.45 3.72 -15.88
CA VAL A 160 0.61 4.27 -14.51
C VAL A 160 0.94 5.77 -14.54
N LYS A 161 1.89 6.18 -15.40
CA LYS A 161 2.30 7.58 -15.55
C LYS A 161 1.16 8.56 -15.92
N ASP A 162 0.14 8.06 -16.60
CA ASP A 162 -1.01 8.86 -17.03
C ASP A 162 -2.14 8.80 -16.01
N ALA A 163 -2.39 7.62 -15.44
CA ALA A 163 -3.38 7.44 -14.38
C ALA A 163 -3.06 8.27 -13.13
N VAL A 164 -1.78 8.41 -12.75
CA VAL A 164 -1.37 9.21 -11.56
C VAL A 164 -1.86 10.66 -11.62
N LYS A 165 -1.95 11.25 -12.82
CA LYS A 165 -2.36 12.66 -13.02
C LYS A 165 -3.79 12.93 -12.52
N CYS A 166 -4.68 11.95 -12.68
CA CYS A 166 -6.09 12.07 -12.30
C CYS A 166 -6.42 11.42 -10.94
N MET A 167 -5.52 10.63 -10.35
CA MET A 167 -5.74 9.91 -9.09
C MET A 167 -5.48 10.77 -7.84
N HIS A 168 -6.01 11.99 -7.76
CA HIS A 168 -5.81 12.93 -6.64
C HIS A 168 -7.11 13.26 -5.89
N PHE A 169 -7.04 13.94 -4.74
CA PHE A 169 -8.24 14.22 -3.91
C PHE A 169 -9.38 14.94 -4.65
N ARG A 170 -9.04 15.85 -5.57
CA ARG A 170 -9.99 16.58 -6.42
C ARG A 170 -10.49 15.78 -7.64
N ALA A 171 -10.15 14.48 -7.73
CA ALA A 171 -10.55 13.64 -8.85
C ALA A 171 -12.07 13.59 -8.95
N SER A 172 -12.55 13.63 -10.19
CA SER A 172 -13.97 13.68 -10.50
C SER A 172 -14.45 12.38 -11.15
N LYS A 173 -15.76 12.20 -11.18
CA LYS A 173 -16.39 11.11 -11.92
C LYS A 173 -16.13 11.22 -13.43
N ALA A 174 -15.91 12.44 -13.94
CA ALA A 174 -15.59 12.67 -15.35
C ALA A 174 -14.24 12.04 -15.73
N ASP A 175 -13.32 11.91 -14.78
CA ASP A 175 -12.04 11.22 -14.94
C ASP A 175 -12.15 9.69 -14.78
N CYS A 176 -13.38 9.17 -14.65
CA CYS A 176 -13.68 7.78 -14.28
C CYS A 176 -13.00 7.34 -12.98
N VAL A 177 -12.89 8.25 -12.00
CA VAL A 177 -12.36 7.97 -10.67
C VAL A 177 -13.50 7.95 -9.65
N PHE A 178 -13.59 6.85 -8.91
CA PHE A 178 -14.62 6.61 -7.91
C PHE A 178 -14.03 6.67 -6.51
N LYS A 179 -14.81 7.18 -5.56
CA LYS A 179 -14.43 7.32 -4.16
C LYS A 179 -15.14 6.27 -3.33
N GLY A 180 -14.46 5.74 -2.32
CA GLY A 180 -15.03 4.81 -1.38
C GLY A 180 -14.38 4.88 -0.01
N ASP A 181 -14.80 3.97 0.85
CA ASP A 181 -14.36 3.81 2.22
C ASP A 181 -13.61 2.49 2.41
N TYR A 182 -12.57 2.50 3.22
CA TYR A 182 -11.80 1.30 3.56
C TYR A 182 -11.50 1.24 5.05
N VAL A 183 -11.41 0.02 5.57
CA VAL A 183 -10.93 -0.30 6.92
C VAL A 183 -9.80 -1.31 6.79
N LEU A 184 -8.76 -1.14 7.61
CA LEU A 184 -7.64 -2.07 7.75
C LEU A 184 -7.72 -2.70 9.14
N SER A 185 -7.84 -4.02 9.16
CA SER A 185 -7.81 -4.83 10.37
C SER A 185 -6.36 -5.06 10.84
N GLU A 186 -6.18 -5.36 12.14
CA GLU A 186 -4.84 -5.58 12.74
C GLU A 186 -4.13 -6.82 12.17
N ASP A 187 -4.85 -7.76 11.58
CA ASP A 187 -4.34 -8.95 10.89
C ASP A 187 -3.91 -8.68 9.44
N GLY A 188 -4.07 -7.44 8.96
CA GLY A 188 -3.71 -7.03 7.60
C GLY A 188 -4.78 -7.30 6.55
N GLN A 189 -6.02 -7.64 6.95
CA GLN A 189 -7.15 -7.67 6.03
C GLN A 189 -7.71 -6.28 5.78
N ILE A 190 -8.13 -6.02 4.55
CA ILE A 190 -8.70 -4.75 4.12
C ILE A 190 -10.08 -5.02 3.56
N GLU A 191 -11.06 -4.35 4.16
CA GLU A 191 -12.41 -4.31 3.65
C GLU A 191 -12.65 -2.93 3.06
N MET A 192 -13.19 -2.90 1.85
CA MET A 192 -13.47 -1.64 1.18
C MET A 192 -14.73 -1.71 0.34
N ALA A 193 -15.43 -0.58 0.27
CA ALA A 193 -16.65 -0.44 -0.49
C ALA A 193 -16.69 0.91 -1.22
N LEU A 194 -17.17 0.89 -2.46
CA LEU A 194 -17.43 2.09 -3.25
C LEU A 194 -18.74 1.98 -4.00
N LEU A 195 -19.35 3.13 -4.27
CA LEU A 195 -20.58 3.21 -5.05
C LEU A 195 -20.27 3.60 -6.49
N TYR A 196 -20.71 2.76 -7.43
CA TYR A 196 -20.64 3.04 -8.86
C TYR A 196 -21.94 3.71 -9.32
N PRO A 197 -21.89 4.96 -9.82
CA PRO A 197 -23.05 5.69 -10.32
C PRO A 197 -23.33 5.28 -11.78
N GLY A 198 -23.89 4.09 -11.98
CA GLY A 198 -24.44 3.68 -13.27
C GLY A 198 -25.88 4.17 -13.47
N HIS A 199 -26.60 3.60 -14.44
CA HIS A 199 -28.06 3.76 -14.53
C HIS A 199 -28.78 3.26 -13.27
N ARG A 200 -28.24 2.20 -12.66
CA ARG A 200 -28.59 1.71 -11.33
C ARG A 200 -27.36 1.81 -10.44
N TYR A 201 -27.59 2.01 -9.15
CA TYR A 201 -26.51 2.08 -8.18
C TYR A 201 -25.96 0.68 -7.92
N THR A 202 -24.70 0.47 -8.28
CA THR A 202 -23.99 -0.78 -8.01
C THR A 202 -22.91 -0.51 -6.99
N LEU A 203 -22.94 -1.24 -5.88
CA LEU A 203 -21.90 -1.22 -4.90
C LEU A 203 -20.82 -2.23 -5.26
N VAL A 204 -19.55 -1.83 -5.18
CA VAL A 204 -18.41 -2.74 -5.30
C VAL A 204 -17.77 -2.91 -3.93
N ARG A 205 -17.82 -4.12 -3.39
CA ARG A 205 -17.13 -4.51 -2.14
C ARG A 205 -15.90 -5.33 -2.49
N MET A 206 -14.74 -4.99 -1.93
CA MET A 206 -13.51 -5.77 -2.11
C MET A 206 -12.94 -6.17 -0.77
N HIS A 207 -12.52 -7.43 -0.68
CA HIS A 207 -11.76 -7.96 0.44
C HIS A 207 -10.35 -8.24 -0.05
N LEU A 208 -9.38 -7.55 0.53
CA LEU A 208 -7.97 -7.64 0.15
C LEU A 208 -7.14 -8.07 1.35
N ARG A 209 -5.99 -8.69 1.10
CA ARG A 209 -4.99 -8.99 2.11
C ARG A 209 -3.70 -8.24 1.83
N LEU A 210 -3.24 -7.48 2.83
CA LEU A 210 -1.95 -6.82 2.76
C LEU A 210 -0.82 -7.85 2.85
N ARG A 211 0.10 -7.78 1.90
CA ARG A 211 1.32 -8.59 1.86
C ARG A 211 2.53 -7.70 1.59
N GLY A 212 3.71 -8.18 1.97
CA GLY A 212 4.98 -7.56 1.63
C GLY A 212 5.88 -8.53 0.89
N THR A 213 6.63 -8.05 -0.09
CA THR A 213 7.72 -8.83 -0.72
C THR A 213 8.87 -9.11 0.25
N THR A 214 9.04 -8.23 1.23
CA THR A 214 9.97 -8.37 2.35
C THR A 214 9.30 -7.87 3.63
N VAL A 215 9.89 -8.20 4.78
CA VAL A 215 9.37 -7.79 6.10
C VAL A 215 9.23 -6.27 6.15
N GLY A 216 8.01 -5.81 6.42
CA GLY A 216 7.70 -4.39 6.51
C GLY A 216 7.59 -3.66 5.18
N ALA A 217 7.60 -4.33 4.02
CA ALA A 217 7.43 -3.67 2.73
C ALA A 217 5.99 -3.20 2.48
N ASN A 218 5.00 -4.03 2.84
CA ASN A 218 3.55 -3.76 2.71
C ASN A 218 3.16 -3.20 1.33
N ASN A 219 3.74 -3.79 0.29
CA ASN A 219 3.71 -3.31 -1.09
C ASN A 219 2.88 -4.20 -2.03
N ARG A 220 2.09 -5.12 -1.47
CA ARG A 220 1.20 -6.03 -2.19
C ARG A 220 -0.18 -6.05 -1.57
N LEU A 221 -1.22 -6.08 -2.39
CA LEU A 221 -2.59 -6.39 -1.96
C LEU A 221 -3.08 -7.59 -2.75
N ASP A 222 -3.22 -8.72 -2.09
CA ASP A 222 -3.80 -9.90 -2.72
C ASP A 222 -5.33 -9.74 -2.69
N VAL A 223 -5.97 -9.93 -3.85
CA VAL A 223 -7.41 -9.80 -3.97
C VAL A 223 -8.05 -11.10 -3.52
N LEU A 224 -8.66 -11.11 -2.33
CA LEU A 224 -9.38 -12.28 -1.84
C LEU A 224 -10.74 -12.40 -2.51
N LYS A 225 -11.45 -11.27 -2.61
CA LYS A 225 -12.80 -11.24 -3.20
C LYS A 225 -13.14 -9.88 -3.77
N ILE A 226 -13.90 -9.89 -4.87
CA ILE A 226 -14.61 -8.72 -5.40
C ILE A 226 -16.07 -9.10 -5.54
N LEU A 227 -16.94 -8.31 -4.94
CA LEU A 227 -18.39 -8.48 -4.92
C LEU A 227 -19.04 -7.24 -5.52
N THR A 228 -20.07 -7.44 -6.33
CA THR A 228 -20.92 -6.35 -6.82
C THR A 228 -22.36 -6.61 -6.45
N THR A 229 -22.99 -5.67 -5.76
CA THR A 229 -24.38 -5.78 -5.29
C THR A 229 -25.19 -4.57 -5.70
N GLY A 230 -26.51 -4.73 -5.81
CA GLY A 230 -27.44 -3.66 -6.08
C GLY A 230 -27.80 -2.89 -4.80
N VAL A 231 -27.99 -1.58 -4.93
CA VAL A 231 -28.43 -0.73 -3.82
C VAL A 231 -29.59 0.15 -4.28
N ASN A 232 -30.65 0.23 -3.47
CA ASN A 232 -31.80 1.05 -3.79
C ASN A 232 -31.47 2.55 -3.67
N ALA A 233 -32.01 3.36 -4.59
CA ALA A 233 -31.83 4.81 -4.58
C ALA A 233 -32.43 5.47 -3.34
N THR A 234 -33.51 4.91 -2.77
CA THR A 234 -34.17 5.43 -1.56
C THR A 234 -33.31 5.27 -0.31
N GLU A 235 -32.65 4.12 -0.15
CA GLU A 235 -31.70 3.87 0.94
C GLU A 235 -30.52 4.85 0.87
N LEU A 236 -29.97 5.06 -0.33
CA LEU A 236 -28.88 6.00 -0.57
C LEU A 236 -29.25 7.47 -0.31
N GLN A 237 -30.48 7.89 -0.66
CA GLN A 237 -30.94 9.26 -0.38
C GLN A 237 -31.03 9.55 1.11
N ASN A 238 -31.40 8.55 1.90
CA ASN A 238 -31.52 8.68 3.35
C ASN A 238 -30.18 8.50 4.07
N TRP A 239 -29.20 7.88 3.42
CA TRP A 239 -27.90 7.58 4.00
C TRP A 239 -26.93 8.77 3.97
N LYS A 240 -26.45 9.17 5.14
CA LYS A 240 -25.43 10.23 5.30
C LYS A 240 -24.10 9.73 5.85
N GLY A 241 -24.01 8.45 6.19
CA GLY A 241 -22.83 7.81 6.78
C GLY A 241 -21.79 7.36 5.76
N SER A 242 -20.84 6.55 6.23
CA SER A 242 -19.84 5.89 5.38
C SER A 242 -20.49 4.85 4.47
N ILE A 243 -19.91 4.59 3.30
CA ILE A 243 -20.39 3.51 2.42
C ILE A 243 -20.18 2.14 3.09
N LEU A 244 -19.14 2.00 3.93
CA LEU A 244 -18.89 0.76 4.67
C LEU A 244 -19.94 0.48 5.74
N GLU A 245 -20.38 1.50 6.46
CA GLU A 245 -21.43 1.39 7.47
C GLU A 245 -22.78 1.01 6.85
N LEU A 246 -23.05 1.44 5.60
CA LEU A 246 -24.27 1.06 4.88
C LEU A 246 -24.34 -0.45 4.63
N VAL A 247 -23.19 -1.09 4.42
CA VAL A 247 -23.10 -2.52 4.08
C VAL A 247 -22.55 -3.37 5.21
N GLU A 248 -22.51 -2.81 6.41
CA GLU A 248 -22.19 -3.55 7.61
C GLU A 248 -23.28 -4.61 7.84
N GLY A 249 -22.87 -5.87 7.95
CA GLY A 249 -23.79 -6.99 8.13
C GLY A 249 -24.42 -7.55 6.85
N TRP A 250 -24.15 -6.96 5.67
CA TRP A 250 -24.68 -7.50 4.42
C TRP A 250 -24.02 -8.83 4.06
N GLU A 251 -24.83 -9.84 3.75
CA GLU A 251 -24.37 -11.13 3.25
C GLU A 251 -23.76 -10.98 1.83
N GLU A 252 -23.08 -12.02 1.36
CA GLU A 252 -22.31 -11.94 0.12
C GLU A 252 -23.19 -12.01 -1.14
N ASP A 253 -24.33 -12.69 -1.03
CA ASP A 253 -25.37 -12.88 -2.04
C ASP A 253 -26.56 -11.90 -1.88
N GLU A 254 -26.46 -11.00 -0.91
CA GLU A 254 -27.49 -10.00 -0.64
C GLU A 254 -27.48 -8.86 -1.67
N THR A 255 -28.68 -8.50 -2.16
CA THR A 255 -28.88 -7.33 -3.01
C THR A 255 -30.15 -6.59 -2.62
N HIS A 256 -30.05 -5.26 -2.55
CA HIS A 256 -31.16 -4.38 -2.20
C HIS A 256 -31.79 -3.74 -3.44
N ASP A 257 -31.35 -4.16 -4.62
CA ASP A 257 -31.98 -3.86 -5.90
C ASP A 257 -32.23 -5.21 -6.61
N PRO A 258 -33.50 -5.67 -6.74
CA PRO A 258 -33.84 -6.98 -7.34
C PRO A 258 -33.39 -7.09 -8.80
N ASP A 259 -33.08 -5.95 -9.38
CA ASP A 259 -32.82 -5.68 -10.77
C ASP A 259 -31.28 -5.62 -11.03
N VAL A 260 -30.47 -5.73 -9.96
CA VAL A 260 -29.01 -5.86 -9.98
C VAL A 260 -28.60 -7.00 -9.05
N PRO A 261 -28.25 -8.20 -9.57
CA PRO A 261 -27.93 -9.33 -8.72
C PRO A 261 -26.61 -9.14 -7.97
N ALA A 262 -26.49 -9.79 -6.81
CA ALA A 262 -25.22 -9.96 -6.14
C ALA A 262 -24.32 -10.90 -6.95
N VAL A 263 -23.13 -10.44 -7.33
CA VAL A 263 -22.17 -11.20 -8.14
C VAL A 263 -20.81 -11.21 -7.47
N SER A 264 -20.29 -12.42 -7.24
CA SER A 264 -18.91 -12.66 -6.85
C SER A 264 -18.04 -12.86 -8.10
N HIS A 265 -16.98 -12.06 -8.22
CA HIS A 265 -16.10 -12.10 -9.38
C HIS A 265 -14.94 -13.07 -9.15
N SER A 266 -14.80 -14.06 -10.02
CA SER A 266 -13.71 -15.05 -10.00
C SER A 266 -12.53 -14.69 -10.92
N ARG A 267 -12.68 -13.67 -11.77
CA ARG A 267 -11.68 -13.23 -12.74
C ARG A 267 -11.14 -11.85 -12.40
N GLY A 268 -9.91 -11.58 -12.85
CA GLY A 268 -9.27 -10.27 -12.63
C GLY A 268 -8.84 -10.03 -11.18
N LEU A 269 -8.54 -11.12 -10.45
CA LEU A 269 -8.07 -11.11 -9.07
C LEU A 269 -6.54 -10.99 -8.97
N SER A 270 -5.88 -10.49 -10.02
CA SER A 270 -4.44 -10.25 -10.01
C SER A 270 -4.08 -9.32 -8.84
N PRO A 271 -3.10 -9.67 -7.99
CA PRO A 271 -2.67 -8.84 -6.88
C PRO A 271 -2.28 -7.43 -7.31
N PHE A 272 -2.57 -6.44 -6.46
CA PHE A 272 -2.09 -5.09 -6.67
C PHE A 272 -0.64 -4.96 -6.20
N VAL A 273 0.17 -4.31 -7.03
CA VAL A 273 1.55 -3.93 -6.72
C VAL A 273 1.62 -2.44 -6.43
N PHE A 274 2.29 -2.09 -5.34
CA PHE A 274 2.52 -0.70 -4.99
C PHE A 274 3.58 -0.05 -5.87
N VAL A 275 3.26 1.12 -6.43
CA VAL A 275 4.13 2.01 -7.18
C VAL A 275 4.19 3.37 -6.48
N PRO A 276 5.33 3.78 -5.92
CA PRO A 276 5.51 5.11 -5.34
C PRO A 276 5.28 6.21 -6.40
N PHE A 277 4.78 7.38 -6.00
CA PHE A 277 4.58 8.49 -6.94
C PHE A 277 5.88 8.92 -7.62
N GLU A 278 7.01 8.89 -6.90
CA GLU A 278 8.35 9.22 -7.41
C GLU A 278 8.79 8.28 -8.55
N GLU A 279 8.25 7.06 -8.61
CA GLU A 279 8.64 6.01 -9.55
C GLU A 279 7.55 5.74 -10.61
N ALA A 280 6.50 6.57 -10.65
CA ALA A 280 5.35 6.37 -11.53
C ALA A 280 5.73 6.41 -13.02
N ASP A 281 6.66 7.28 -13.41
CA ASP A 281 7.10 7.44 -14.80
C ASP A 281 8.00 6.29 -15.25
N THR A 282 8.85 5.79 -14.35
CA THR A 282 9.85 4.75 -14.61
C THR A 282 9.33 3.34 -14.31
N SER A 283 8.08 3.20 -13.86
CA SER A 283 7.49 1.91 -13.51
C SER A 283 7.49 0.95 -14.69
N VAL A 284 7.90 -0.31 -14.45
CA VAL A 284 7.82 -1.40 -15.43
C VAL A 284 6.38 -1.68 -15.89
N LEU A 285 5.38 -1.30 -15.10
CA LEU A 285 3.97 -1.39 -15.48
C LEU A 285 3.58 -0.42 -16.61
N ASN A 286 4.46 0.50 -17.00
CA ASN A 286 4.30 1.32 -18.20
C ASN A 286 4.76 0.61 -19.49
N LEU A 287 5.40 -0.56 -19.38
CA LEU A 287 5.79 -1.35 -20.55
C LEU A 287 4.53 -1.85 -21.28
N PRO A 288 4.53 -1.80 -22.62
CA PRO A 288 3.40 -2.25 -23.40
C PRO A 288 3.34 -3.78 -23.45
N VAL A 289 2.23 -4.34 -23.94
CA VAL A 289 1.96 -5.78 -23.92
C VAL A 289 3.01 -6.57 -24.72
N GLU A 290 3.57 -5.99 -25.78
CA GLU A 290 4.58 -6.65 -26.62
C GLU A 290 5.91 -6.87 -25.88
N LYS A 291 6.19 -6.07 -24.84
CA LYS A 291 7.40 -6.20 -24.00
C LYS A 291 7.17 -6.96 -22.70
N MET A 292 5.91 -7.06 -22.28
CA MET A 292 5.51 -7.72 -21.05
C MET A 292 4.08 -8.20 -21.23
N ASP A 293 3.89 -9.44 -21.65
CA ASP A 293 2.60 -10.07 -21.89
C ASP A 293 1.95 -10.53 -20.57
N TYR A 294 2.76 -10.98 -19.61
CA TYR A 294 2.34 -11.36 -18.26
C TYR A 294 3.14 -10.61 -17.20
N TYR A 295 2.48 -10.27 -16.09
CA TYR A 295 3.14 -9.62 -14.95
C TYR A 295 3.01 -10.49 -13.72
N VAL A 296 4.13 -10.98 -13.20
CA VAL A 296 4.20 -11.73 -11.95
C VAL A 296 4.28 -10.70 -10.81
N PRO A 297 3.26 -10.58 -9.95
CA PRO A 297 3.28 -9.60 -8.88
C PRO A 297 4.39 -9.90 -7.86
N GLY A 298 4.84 -11.15 -7.74
CA GLY A 298 5.80 -11.62 -6.72
C GLY A 298 5.18 -11.67 -5.35
#